data_AF-A0A945SQT4-F1
#
_entry.id   AF-A0A945SQT4-F1
#
_cell.length_a   1.000
_cell.length_b   1.000
_cell.length_c   1.000
_cell.angle_alpha   90.00
_cell.angle_beta   90.00
_cell.angle_gamma   90.00
#
_symmetry.space_group_name_H-M   'P 1'
#
loop_
_entity.id
_entity.type
_entity.pdbx_description
1 polymer ?
#
loop_
_entity_poly.entity_id
_entity_poly.type
_entity_poly.pdbx_seq_one_letter_code
_entity_poly.pdbx_strand_id
1 'polypeptide(L)'
;MADATYTPPKVWKWDAEGAGQWASINRPISGATHEKELPVGKHPHQLYSLATPNGVKVTIMFEELLAMGKKDAEYDAWLIRIMEGDQFGSGFVSVNPNSKIPAMLDVNTATPTRVFESGAILFYLAEKFDAFLPTEPSARAECMSWLFWQMGSAPYLGGG
;
A
#
# COMPACT_ATOMS: atom_id res chain seq x y z
N MET A 1 31.35 10.77 10.26
CA MET A 1 31.73 12.17 10.03
C MET A 1 31.52 12.41 8.54
N ALA A 2 30.53 13.23 8.16
CA ALA A 2 30.38 13.61 6.76
C ALA A 2 31.65 14.36 6.33
N ASP A 3 32.25 13.96 5.20
CA ASP A 3 33.35 14.70 4.61
C ASP A 3 32.88 16.13 4.35
N ALA A 4 33.59 17.11 4.90
CA ALA A 4 33.22 18.52 4.83
C ALA A 4 33.26 19.08 3.39
N THR A 5 33.69 18.28 2.41
CA THR A 5 33.90 18.67 1.01
C THR A 5 33.18 17.80 -0.02
N TYR A 6 32.14 17.05 0.37
CA TYR A 6 31.38 16.23 -0.59
C TYR A 6 30.88 17.07 -1.77
N THR A 7 31.31 16.68 -2.98
CA THR A 7 30.83 17.25 -4.24
C THR A 7 30.02 16.19 -4.98
N PRO A 8 28.69 16.38 -5.16
CA PRO A 8 27.88 15.44 -5.94
C PRO A 8 28.43 15.24 -7.36
N PRO A 9 28.42 14.01 -7.90
CA PRO A 9 28.88 13.79 -9.27
C PRO A 9 27.92 14.43 -10.29
N LYS A 10 28.43 14.80 -11.46
CA LYS A 10 27.62 15.34 -12.58
C LYS A 10 26.52 14.36 -13.03
N VAL A 11 26.79 13.07 -12.93
CA VAL A 11 25.84 11.99 -13.20
C VAL A 11 25.87 11.06 -11.98
N TRP A 12 24.72 10.93 -11.32
CA TRP A 12 24.58 10.02 -10.19
C TRP A 12 24.80 8.57 -10.64
N LYS A 13 25.51 7.80 -9.83
CA LYS A 13 25.71 6.36 -10.02
C LYS A 13 25.25 5.64 -8.77
N TRP A 14 24.61 4.49 -8.96
CA TRP A 14 24.27 3.62 -7.85
C TRP A 14 25.51 2.90 -7.37
N ASP A 15 26.00 3.31 -6.21
CA ASP A 15 26.99 2.56 -5.46
C ASP A 15 26.23 1.55 -4.58
N ALA A 16 26.43 0.26 -4.86
CA ALA A 16 25.70 -0.82 -4.19
C ALA A 16 26.14 -1.01 -2.73
N GLU A 17 27.23 -0.38 -2.31
CA GLU A 17 27.71 -0.35 -0.94
C GLU A 17 26.92 0.67 -0.09
N GLY A 18 25.61 0.47 0.01
CA GLY A 18 24.75 1.27 0.86
C GLY A 18 24.84 0.86 2.33
N ALA A 19 25.11 1.80 3.24
CA ALA A 19 24.92 1.59 4.67
C ALA A 19 23.45 1.83 5.06
N GLY A 20 22.79 0.84 5.67
CA GLY A 20 21.45 0.99 6.25
C GLY A 20 20.60 -0.27 6.17
N GLN A 21 19.57 -0.35 7.02
CA GLN A 21 18.67 -1.51 7.13
C GLN A 21 18.02 -1.92 5.80
N TRP A 22 17.83 -0.98 4.88
CA TRP A 22 17.10 -1.15 3.63
C TRP A 22 18.00 -1.32 2.39
N ALA A 23 19.32 -1.38 2.57
CA ALA A 23 20.28 -1.41 1.47
C ALA A 23 20.13 -2.64 0.57
N SER A 24 19.67 -3.76 1.12
CA SER A 24 19.43 -5.00 0.37
C SER A 24 18.22 -4.93 -0.58
N ILE A 25 17.32 -3.96 -0.40
CA ILE A 25 16.06 -3.88 -1.17
C ILE A 25 15.89 -2.58 -1.96
N ASN A 26 16.51 -1.47 -1.52
CA ASN A 26 16.41 -0.20 -2.21
C ASN A 26 17.25 -0.21 -3.48
N ARG A 27 16.61 0.11 -4.61
CA ARG A 27 17.24 0.09 -5.94
C ARG A 27 16.78 1.30 -6.76
N PRO A 28 17.60 1.81 -7.70
CA PRO A 28 17.23 2.91 -8.58
C PRO A 28 16.32 2.48 -9.75
N ILE A 29 15.92 1.21 -9.79
CA ILE A 29 15.08 0.60 -10.82
C ILE A 29 13.89 -0.10 -10.17
N SER A 30 12.75 -0.12 -10.86
CA SER A 30 11.53 -0.84 -10.47
C SER A 30 11.42 -2.19 -11.18
N GLY A 31 10.34 -2.91 -10.90
CA GLY A 31 10.00 -4.16 -11.57
C GLY A 31 10.34 -5.40 -10.75
N ALA A 32 9.84 -6.53 -11.25
CA ALA A 32 9.98 -7.82 -10.60
C ALA A 32 11.44 -8.31 -10.62
N THR A 33 11.83 -9.04 -9.58
CA THR A 33 13.16 -9.67 -9.46
C THR A 33 13.12 -11.18 -9.56
N HIS A 34 11.94 -11.77 -9.36
CA HIS A 34 11.73 -13.21 -9.37
C HIS A 34 10.29 -13.53 -9.72
N GLU A 35 10.09 -14.71 -10.32
CA GLU A 35 8.76 -15.25 -10.58
C GLU A 35 8.16 -15.79 -9.29
N LYS A 36 6.99 -15.27 -8.90
CA LYS A 36 6.26 -15.69 -7.72
C LYS A 36 4.80 -15.30 -7.84
N GLU A 37 3.96 -16.29 -8.02
CA GLU A 37 2.50 -16.12 -8.00
C GLU A 37 2.03 -15.76 -6.59
N LEU A 38 0.98 -14.94 -6.52
CA LEU A 38 0.34 -14.59 -5.26
C LEU A 38 -0.74 -15.62 -4.90
N PRO A 39 -0.87 -16.00 -3.61
CA PRO A 39 -1.98 -16.82 -3.16
C PRO A 39 -3.30 -16.06 -3.28
N VAL A 40 -4.37 -16.76 -3.65
CA VAL A 40 -5.74 -16.24 -3.69
C VAL A 40 -6.62 -17.14 -2.83
N GLY A 41 -7.30 -16.55 -1.85
CA GLY A 41 -8.19 -17.27 -0.95
C GLY A 41 -9.63 -17.27 -1.44
N LYS A 42 -10.57 -17.44 -0.51
CA LYS A 42 -12.00 -17.60 -0.81
C LYS A 42 -12.80 -16.30 -0.73
N HIS A 43 -12.23 -15.25 -0.13
CA HIS A 43 -12.94 -14.01 0.15
C HIS A 43 -12.87 -13.04 -1.03
N PRO A 44 -13.84 -12.11 -1.17
CA PRO A 44 -13.92 -11.21 -2.32
C PRO A 44 -12.74 -10.23 -2.43
N HIS A 45 -12.07 -9.92 -1.33
CA HIS A 45 -10.91 -9.03 -1.32
C HIS A 45 -9.65 -9.79 -0.92
N GLN A 46 -8.61 -9.67 -1.74
CA GLN A 46 -7.28 -10.24 -1.47
C GLN A 46 -6.34 -9.10 -1.09
N LEU A 47 -5.96 -9.00 0.17
CA LEU A 47 -5.07 -7.97 0.70
C LEU A 47 -3.66 -8.53 0.84
N TYR A 48 -2.70 -7.97 0.10
CA TYR A 48 -1.28 -8.29 0.20
C TYR A 48 -0.58 -7.17 0.98
N SER A 49 -0.22 -7.45 2.22
CA SER A 49 0.16 -6.39 3.17
C SER A 49 1.13 -6.85 4.25
N LEU A 50 1.48 -5.91 5.14
CA LEU A 50 2.29 -6.11 6.33
C LEU A 50 1.77 -5.16 7.41
N ALA A 51 1.89 -5.54 8.69
CA ALA A 51 1.45 -4.76 9.86
C ALA A 51 2.31 -3.49 10.12
N THR A 52 2.44 -2.65 9.10
CA THR A 52 3.03 -1.32 9.14
C THR A 52 1.94 -0.27 9.26
N PRO A 53 2.28 1.01 9.53
CA PRO A 53 1.31 2.08 9.52
C PRO A 53 0.40 2.18 8.29
N ASN A 54 0.91 1.89 7.09
CA ASN A 54 0.09 1.90 5.89
C ASN A 54 -0.79 0.65 5.78
N GLY A 55 -0.29 -0.52 6.20
CA GLY A 55 -1.04 -1.77 6.13
C GLY A 55 -2.23 -1.79 7.09
N VAL A 56 -2.05 -1.31 8.32
CA VAL A 56 -3.12 -1.33 9.33
C VAL A 56 -4.29 -0.41 8.99
N LYS A 57 -4.08 0.65 8.19
CA LYS A 57 -5.18 1.49 7.67
C LYS A 57 -6.24 0.63 6.97
N VAL A 58 -5.78 -0.29 6.12
CA VAL A 58 -6.66 -1.10 5.27
C VAL A 58 -7.30 -2.23 6.08
N THR A 59 -6.57 -2.88 6.99
CA THR A 59 -7.18 -3.89 7.85
C THR A 59 -8.22 -3.27 8.78
N ILE A 60 -7.95 -2.09 9.37
CA ILE A 60 -8.95 -1.36 10.17
C ILE A 60 -10.19 -1.07 9.33
N MET A 61 -10.04 -0.56 8.11
CA MET A 61 -11.17 -0.29 7.22
C MET A 61 -12.04 -1.54 6.98
N PHE A 62 -11.43 -2.70 6.73
CA PHE A 62 -12.18 -3.95 6.57
C PHE A 62 -12.89 -4.37 7.86
N GLU A 63 -12.20 -4.36 9.00
CA GLU A 63 -12.81 -4.74 10.29
C GLU A 63 -13.96 -3.79 10.68
N GLU A 64 -13.83 -2.49 10.41
CA GLU A 64 -14.90 -1.51 10.65
C GLU A 64 -16.12 -1.75 9.74
N LEU A 65 -15.90 -2.07 8.45
CA LEU A 65 -16.97 -2.46 7.53
C LEU A 65 -17.68 -3.75 8.00
N LEU A 66 -16.91 -4.75 8.43
CA LEU A 66 -17.44 -6.01 8.95
C LEU A 66 -18.24 -5.78 10.25
N ALA A 67 -17.76 -4.91 11.15
CA ALA A 67 -18.47 -4.52 12.36
C ALA A 67 -19.80 -3.80 12.07
N MET A 68 -19.90 -3.06 10.95
CA MET A 68 -21.15 -2.51 10.44
C MET A 68 -22.07 -3.54 9.76
N GLY A 69 -21.67 -4.81 9.70
CA GLY A 69 -22.44 -5.90 9.10
C GLY A 69 -22.32 -5.99 7.57
N LYS A 70 -21.35 -5.31 6.95
CA LYS A 70 -21.06 -5.41 5.51
C LYS A 70 -20.33 -6.73 5.22
N LYS A 71 -21.05 -7.85 5.21
CA LYS A 71 -20.48 -9.20 5.02
C LYS A 71 -19.71 -9.36 3.71
N ASP A 72 -20.03 -8.57 2.69
CA ASP A 72 -19.30 -8.61 1.42
C ASP A 72 -17.92 -7.92 1.50
N ALA A 73 -17.55 -7.32 2.64
CA ALA A 73 -16.22 -6.76 2.92
C ALA A 73 -15.21 -7.79 3.44
N GLU A 74 -15.59 -9.07 3.53
CA GLU A 74 -14.68 -10.16 3.90
C GLU A 74 -13.42 -10.16 3.02
N TYR A 75 -12.29 -10.51 3.63
CA TYR A 75 -10.97 -10.41 2.99
C TYR A 75 -10.00 -11.50 3.45
N ASP A 76 -9.12 -11.92 2.54
CA ASP A 76 -7.94 -12.72 2.87
C ASP A 76 -6.73 -11.79 2.98
N ALA A 77 -6.05 -11.77 4.14
CA ALA A 77 -4.86 -10.96 4.36
C ALA A 77 -3.58 -11.80 4.27
N TRP A 78 -2.85 -11.63 3.17
CA TRP A 78 -1.61 -12.31 2.87
C TRP A 78 -0.40 -11.47 3.30
N LEU A 79 0.53 -12.10 4.02
CA LEU A 79 1.74 -11.46 4.50
C LEU A 79 2.76 -11.26 3.38
N ILE A 80 3.26 -10.03 3.23
CA ILE A 80 4.35 -9.65 2.32
C ILE A 80 5.53 -9.15 3.16
N ARG A 81 6.60 -9.96 3.22
CA ARG A 81 7.77 -9.66 4.05
C ARG A 81 8.70 -8.72 3.29
N ILE A 82 8.50 -7.41 3.46
CA ILE A 82 9.22 -6.39 2.69
C ILE A 82 10.75 -6.41 2.87
N MET A 83 11.22 -6.91 4.01
CA MET A 83 12.65 -7.09 4.29
C MET A 83 13.27 -8.26 3.49
N GLU A 84 12.45 -9.20 3.03
CA GLU A 84 12.85 -10.38 2.27
C GLU A 84 12.63 -10.19 0.76
N GLY A 85 12.08 -9.04 0.34
CA GLY A 85 11.91 -8.70 -1.07
C GLY A 85 10.65 -9.26 -1.72
N ASP A 86 9.68 -9.79 -0.95
CA ASP A 86 8.42 -10.34 -1.46
C ASP A 86 7.65 -9.36 -2.37
N GLN A 87 7.76 -8.06 -2.12
CA GLN A 87 7.15 -6.99 -2.92
C GLN A 87 7.69 -6.89 -4.35
N PHE A 88 8.78 -7.58 -4.66
CA PHE A 88 9.37 -7.64 -6.00
C PHE A 88 9.07 -8.96 -6.74
N GLY A 89 8.20 -9.82 -6.20
CA GLY A 89 7.70 -10.99 -6.94
C GLY A 89 6.80 -10.56 -8.10
N SER A 90 6.84 -11.29 -9.22
CA SER A 90 6.03 -10.98 -10.42
C SER A 90 4.53 -10.82 -10.12
N GLY A 91 3.97 -11.69 -9.28
CA GLY A 91 2.59 -11.59 -8.82
C GLY A 91 2.32 -10.29 -8.06
N PHE A 92 3.18 -9.89 -7.12
CA PHE A 92 3.01 -8.62 -6.38
C PHE A 92 3.14 -7.40 -7.28
N VAL A 93 4.12 -7.39 -8.18
CA VAL A 93 4.33 -6.30 -9.15
C VAL A 93 3.14 -6.18 -10.11
N SER A 94 2.47 -7.29 -10.45
CA SER A 94 1.25 -7.26 -11.26
C SER A 94 0.09 -6.52 -10.57
N VAL A 95 0.00 -6.60 -9.24
CA VAL A 95 -1.00 -5.89 -8.43
C VAL A 95 -0.56 -4.45 -8.16
N ASN A 96 0.71 -4.23 -7.78
CA ASN A 96 1.28 -2.90 -7.56
C ASN A 96 2.67 -2.77 -8.21
N PRO A 97 2.79 -2.07 -9.36
CA PRO A 97 4.07 -1.87 -10.03
C PRO A 97 5.06 -1.01 -9.21
N ASN A 98 4.59 -0.27 -8.20
CA ASN A 98 5.43 0.47 -7.26
C ASN A 98 6.13 -0.43 -6.22
N SER A 99 5.78 -1.72 -6.16
CA SER A 99 6.37 -2.68 -5.21
C SER A 99 6.26 -2.21 -3.74
N LYS A 100 5.10 -1.68 -3.35
CA LYS A 100 4.81 -1.27 -1.96
C LYS A 100 3.52 -1.87 -1.45
N ILE A 101 3.52 -2.24 -0.17
CA ILE A 101 2.31 -2.57 0.58
C ILE A 101 1.63 -1.29 1.11
N PRO A 102 0.33 -1.34 1.43
CA PRO A 102 -0.62 -2.39 1.05
C PRO A 102 -0.97 -2.36 -0.43
N ALA A 103 -1.31 -3.53 -0.98
CA ALA A 103 -1.93 -3.68 -2.29
C ALA A 103 -3.08 -4.68 -2.19
N MET A 104 -4.15 -4.46 -2.96
CA MET A 104 -5.39 -5.23 -2.88
C MET A 104 -5.85 -5.65 -4.27
N LEU A 105 -6.49 -6.81 -4.36
CA LEU A 105 -7.25 -7.25 -5.51
C LEU A 105 -8.70 -7.52 -5.08
N ASP A 106 -9.67 -6.81 -5.65
CA ASP A 106 -11.08 -7.16 -5.58
C ASP A 106 -11.40 -8.16 -6.69
N VAL A 107 -11.72 -9.41 -6.32
CA VAL A 107 -12.01 -10.50 -7.27
C VAL A 107 -13.51 -10.68 -7.50
N ASN A 108 -14.36 -9.83 -6.91
CA ASN A 108 -15.82 -9.85 -7.09
C ASN A 108 -16.28 -8.96 -8.26
N THR A 109 -15.37 -8.25 -8.93
CA THR A 109 -15.66 -7.48 -10.13
C THR A 109 -15.56 -8.34 -11.40
N ALA A 110 -16.26 -7.97 -12.48
CA ALA A 110 -16.28 -8.73 -13.74
C ALA A 110 -14.87 -8.99 -14.32
N THR A 111 -13.95 -8.07 -14.06
CA THR A 111 -12.51 -8.28 -14.20
C THR A 111 -11.88 -7.89 -12.86
N PRO A 112 -10.99 -8.70 -12.26
CA PRO A 112 -10.41 -8.38 -10.96
C PRO A 112 -9.81 -6.98 -10.92
N THR A 113 -10.18 -6.19 -9.91
CA THR A 113 -9.79 -4.80 -9.78
C THR A 113 -8.61 -4.69 -8.81
N ARG A 114 -7.43 -4.36 -9.33
CA ARG A 114 -6.26 -4.06 -8.48
C ARG A 114 -6.36 -2.63 -7.94
N VAL A 115 -6.09 -2.46 -6.65
CA VAL A 115 -6.03 -1.15 -5.98
C VAL A 115 -4.79 -1.12 -5.09
N PHE A 116 -3.95 -0.11 -5.26
CA PHE A 116 -2.73 0.11 -4.48
C PHE A 116 -2.64 1.57 -4.06
N GLU A 117 -1.77 1.87 -3.09
CA GLU A 117 -1.80 3.06 -2.23
C GLU A 117 -2.88 2.96 -1.15
N SER A 118 -2.48 3.09 0.13
CA SER A 118 -3.41 2.90 1.25
C SER A 118 -4.59 3.86 1.20
N GLY A 119 -4.38 5.12 0.81
CA GLY A 119 -5.45 6.10 0.68
C GLY A 119 -6.43 5.78 -0.45
N ALA A 120 -5.95 5.23 -1.57
CA ALA A 120 -6.81 4.80 -2.66
C ALA A 120 -7.65 3.56 -2.28
N ILE A 121 -7.07 2.63 -1.52
CA ILE A 121 -7.82 1.47 -1.00
C ILE A 121 -8.92 1.92 -0.01
N LEU A 122 -8.61 2.84 0.91
CA LEU A 122 -9.61 3.42 1.82
C LEU A 122 -10.76 4.06 1.05
N PHE A 123 -10.43 4.90 0.08
CA PHE A 123 -11.41 5.59 -0.77
C PHE A 123 -12.27 4.58 -1.57
N TYR A 124 -11.64 3.60 -2.21
CA TYR A 124 -12.32 2.55 -2.97
C TYR A 124 -13.33 1.78 -2.11
N LEU A 125 -12.92 1.33 -0.92
CA LEU A 125 -13.79 0.59 -0.01
C LEU A 125 -14.92 1.49 0.52
N ALA A 126 -14.63 2.75 0.82
CA ALA A 126 -15.63 3.71 1.29
C ALA A 126 -16.73 3.94 0.25
N GLU A 127 -16.36 4.11 -1.02
CA GLU A 127 -17.32 4.24 -2.12
C GLU A 127 -18.07 2.94 -2.41
N LYS A 128 -17.37 1.80 -2.44
CA LYS A 128 -17.95 0.49 -2.72
C LYS A 128 -19.03 0.11 -1.70
N PHE A 129 -18.84 0.45 -0.44
CA PHE A 129 -19.74 0.07 0.65
C PHE A 129 -20.66 1.18 1.15
N ASP A 130 -20.55 2.39 0.57
CA ASP A 130 -21.27 3.59 1.01
C ASP A 130 -21.09 3.82 2.52
N ALA A 131 -19.83 3.92 2.95
CA ALA A 131 -19.44 3.99 4.36
C ALA A 131 -18.21 4.87 4.57
N PHE A 132 -18.13 5.52 5.74
CA PHE A 132 -16.97 6.32 6.21
C PHE A 132 -16.55 7.52 5.35
N LEU A 133 -17.29 7.83 4.28
CA LEU A 133 -17.04 8.96 3.40
C LEU A 133 -18.34 9.75 3.23
N PRO A 134 -18.40 11.03 3.65
CA PRO A 134 -19.59 11.85 3.47
C PRO A 134 -19.99 11.98 1.99
N THR A 135 -21.30 12.07 1.74
CA THR A 135 -21.87 12.31 0.41
C THR A 135 -22.21 13.79 0.17
N GLU A 136 -22.40 14.57 1.24
CA GLU A 136 -22.59 16.02 1.15
C GLU A 136 -21.30 16.68 0.64
N PRO A 137 -21.35 17.53 -0.41
CA PRO A 137 -20.16 18.05 -1.08
C PRO A 137 -19.14 18.74 -0.16
N SER A 138 -19.56 19.57 0.79
CA SER A 138 -18.66 20.31 1.67
C SER A 138 -17.94 19.39 2.66
N ALA A 139 -18.69 18.49 3.33
CA ALA A 139 -18.12 17.50 4.24
C ALA A 139 -17.23 16.50 3.52
N ARG A 140 -17.59 16.10 2.30
CA ARG A 140 -16.74 15.23 1.46
C ARG A 140 -15.43 15.92 1.11
N ALA A 141 -15.48 17.20 0.73
CA ALA A 141 -14.27 17.97 0.41
C ALA A 141 -13.33 18.07 1.61
N GLU A 142 -13.86 18.31 2.81
CA GLU A 142 -13.07 18.34 4.05
C GLU A 142 -12.44 16.97 4.35
N CYS A 143 -13.23 15.89 4.28
CA CYS A 143 -12.74 14.52 4.47
C CYS A 143 -11.60 14.18 3.51
N MET A 144 -11.77 14.49 2.22
CA MET A 144 -10.74 14.25 1.21
C MET A 144 -9.50 15.13 1.43
N SER A 145 -9.67 16.36 1.91
CA SER A 145 -8.54 17.25 2.23
C SER A 145 -7.64 16.64 3.29
N TRP A 146 -8.22 16.06 4.35
CA TRP A 146 -7.46 15.35 5.38
C TRP A 146 -6.84 14.05 4.89
N LEU A 147 -7.56 13.28 4.06
CA LEU A 147 -7.01 12.06 3.45
C LEU A 147 -5.77 12.38 2.61
N PHE A 148 -5.85 13.38 1.73
CA PHE A 148 -4.73 13.77 0.89
C PHE A 148 -3.60 14.43 1.68
N TRP A 149 -3.92 15.23 2.71
CA TRP A 149 -2.92 15.74 3.64
C TRP A 149 -2.12 14.59 4.26
N GLN A 150 -2.79 13.55 4.77
CA GLN A 150 -2.13 12.40 5.38
C GLN A 150 -1.27 11.65 4.35
N MET A 151 -1.77 11.47 3.13
CA MET A 151 -1.01 10.78 2.08
C MET A 151 0.22 11.60 1.61
N GLY A 152 0.19 12.92 1.72
CA GLY A 152 1.29 13.81 1.39
C GLY A 152 2.29 14.08 2.52
N SER A 153 1.93 13.83 3.78
CA SER A 153 2.72 14.24 4.96
C SER A 153 3.53 13.13 5.63
N ALA A 154 3.51 11.91 5.09
CA ALA A 154 4.09 10.66 5.62
C ALA A 154 3.15 9.88 6.58
N PRO A 155 3.35 8.56 6.77
CA PRO A 155 2.45 7.75 7.58
C PRO A 155 2.70 7.98 9.08
N TYR A 156 2.06 8.99 9.64
CA TYR A 156 1.90 9.09 11.08
C TYR A 156 0.84 8.08 11.52
N LEU A 157 1.24 7.13 12.37
CA LEU A 157 0.29 6.44 13.24
C LEU A 157 0.50 6.99 14.64
N GLY A 158 -0.36 7.93 15.04
CA GLY A 158 -0.25 8.61 16.33
C GLY A 158 1.01 9.45 16.47
N GLY A 159 0.94 10.70 16.01
CA GLY A 159 1.97 11.71 16.28
C GLY A 159 1.52 13.04 15.69
N GLY A 160 0.99 13.91 16.55
CA GLY A 160 0.78 15.33 16.24
C GLY A 160 2.09 16.10 16.22
#